data_AF-A0A4P5SWK9-F1
#
_entry.id   AF-A0A4P5SWK9-F1
#
_cell.length_a   1.000
_cell.length_b   1.000
_cell.length_c   1.000
_cell.angle_alpha   90.00
_cell.angle_beta   90.00
_cell.angle_gamma   90.00
#
_symmetry.space_group_name_H-M   'P 1'
#
loop_
_entity.id
_entity.type
_entity.pdbx_description
1 polymer ?
#
loop_
_entity_poly.entity_id
_entity_poly.type
_entity_poly.pdbx_seq_one_letter_code
_entity_poly.pdbx_strand_id
1 'polypeptide(L)'
;MAEEVGYFFGSLGELALPLLEAHLRDAESDPNIRAGVAESLKLMVETYPELQEQCIALLSAALPLEEHPEVAVYLITALMDLGAEDAYPLIEEAYLQERVDDSLLSLAEVQSFFEMPITLSEEAVSTVPDASVAEVQTLEEVRTPFVSEKSVGRNDPCPCGSGKKYKKCCGA
;
A
#
# COMPACT_ATOMS: atom_id res chain seq x y z
N MET A 1 12.36 -3.02 -20.62
CA MET A 1 11.26 -3.84 -21.20
C MET A 1 9.90 -3.58 -20.54
N ALA A 2 9.79 -2.71 -19.51
CA ALA A 2 8.50 -2.23 -19.00
C ALA A 2 7.97 -0.98 -19.75
N GLU A 3 8.87 -0.21 -20.37
CA GLU A 3 8.55 1.05 -21.06
C GLU A 3 7.71 0.86 -22.35
N GLU A 4 7.78 -0.32 -22.99
CA GLU A 4 7.01 -0.58 -24.22
C GLU A 4 5.56 -1.02 -23.95
N VAL A 5 5.28 -1.57 -22.76
CA VAL A 5 3.95 -2.05 -22.39
C VAL A 5 3.02 -0.87 -22.09
N GLY A 6 3.54 0.16 -21.39
CA GLY A 6 2.80 1.40 -21.12
C GLY A 6 2.41 2.16 -22.40
N TYR A 7 3.29 2.19 -23.42
CA TYR A 7 2.98 2.83 -24.70
C TYR A 7 1.92 2.08 -25.52
N PHE A 8 1.88 0.73 -25.44
CA PHE A 8 0.91 -0.07 -26.16
C PHE A 8 -0.52 0.13 -25.63
N PHE A 9 -0.70 0.14 -24.30
CA PHE A 9 -2.00 0.48 -23.68
C PHE A 9 -2.35 1.95 -23.81
N GLY A 10 -1.34 2.82 -23.91
CA GLY A 10 -1.47 4.22 -24.29
C GLY A 10 -2.24 4.41 -25.60
N SER A 11 -2.09 3.53 -26.59
CA SER A 11 -2.79 3.67 -27.88
C SER A 11 -4.24 3.14 -27.90
N LEU A 12 -4.69 2.43 -26.86
CA LEU A 12 -5.98 1.75 -26.80
C LEU A 12 -7.01 2.47 -25.90
N GLY A 13 -6.58 3.27 -24.91
CA GLY A 13 -7.48 4.03 -24.05
C GLY A 13 -8.60 3.17 -23.45
N GLU A 14 -9.85 3.67 -23.50
CA GLU A 14 -11.06 2.95 -23.03
C GLU A 14 -11.23 1.53 -23.62
N LEU A 15 -10.72 1.26 -24.83
CA LEU A 15 -10.90 -0.04 -25.48
C LEU A 15 -10.13 -1.17 -24.79
N ALA A 16 -9.12 -0.84 -23.98
CA ALA A 16 -8.37 -1.82 -23.20
C ALA A 16 -9.10 -2.25 -21.92
N LEU A 17 -9.99 -1.41 -21.37
CA LEU A 17 -10.64 -1.65 -20.07
C LEU A 17 -11.39 -2.99 -20.00
N PRO A 18 -12.23 -3.38 -20.99
CA PRO A 18 -12.95 -4.65 -20.92
C PRO A 18 -12.01 -5.87 -20.98
N LEU A 19 -10.87 -5.74 -21.65
CA LEU A 19 -9.86 -6.81 -21.72
C LEU A 19 -9.15 -6.97 -20.37
N LEU A 20 -8.74 -5.85 -19.77
CA LEU A 20 -8.08 -5.83 -18.47
C LEU A 20 -9.02 -6.33 -17.36
N GLU A 21 -10.29 -5.93 -17.41
CA GLU A 21 -11.35 -6.42 -16.52
C GLU A 21 -11.52 -7.94 -16.62
N ALA A 22 -11.49 -8.51 -17.83
CA ALA A 22 -11.59 -9.95 -18.02
C ALA A 22 -10.44 -10.70 -17.34
N HIS A 23 -9.21 -10.18 -17.43
CA HIS A 23 -8.06 -10.77 -16.75
C HIS A 23 -8.13 -10.65 -15.23
N LEU A 24 -8.62 -9.53 -14.69
CA LEU A 24 -8.80 -9.35 -13.25
C LEU A 24 -9.85 -10.30 -12.66
N ARG A 25 -10.91 -10.58 -13.41
CA ARG A 25 -11.99 -11.50 -12.97
C ARG A 25 -11.67 -12.97 -13.20
N ASP A 26 -10.67 -13.27 -14.00
CA ASP A 26 -10.26 -14.64 -14.29
C ASP A 26 -9.38 -15.19 -13.16
N ALA A 27 -10.01 -15.93 -12.25
CA ALA A 27 -9.33 -16.60 -11.14
C ALA A 27 -8.31 -17.65 -11.62
N GLU A 28 -8.49 -18.22 -12.82
CA GLU A 28 -7.54 -19.18 -13.42
C GLU A 28 -6.36 -18.47 -14.10
N SER A 29 -6.43 -17.15 -14.30
CA SER A 29 -5.31 -16.38 -14.84
C SER A 29 -4.09 -16.47 -13.92
N ASP A 30 -2.89 -16.36 -14.50
CA ASP A 30 -1.66 -16.31 -13.72
C ASP A 30 -1.69 -15.10 -12.76
N PRO A 31 -1.35 -15.27 -11.46
CA PRO A 31 -1.32 -14.17 -10.49
C PRO A 31 -0.45 -12.99 -10.91
N ASN A 32 0.67 -13.24 -11.60
CA ASN A 32 1.55 -12.18 -12.11
C ASN A 32 0.88 -11.38 -13.23
N ILE A 33 0.03 -12.01 -14.02
CA ILE A 33 -0.75 -11.32 -15.06
C ILE A 33 -1.76 -10.39 -14.37
N ARG A 34 -2.48 -10.86 -13.34
CA ARG A 34 -3.44 -10.01 -12.61
C ARG A 34 -2.77 -8.84 -11.90
N ALA A 35 -1.64 -9.08 -11.23
CA ALA A 35 -0.82 -8.02 -10.63
C ALA A 35 -0.33 -7.02 -11.70
N GLY A 36 0.13 -7.51 -12.85
CA GLY A 36 0.53 -6.67 -13.98
C GLY A 36 -0.62 -5.84 -14.57
N VAL A 37 -1.85 -6.35 -14.55
CA VAL A 37 -3.05 -5.60 -14.94
C VAL A 37 -3.33 -4.47 -13.95
N ALA A 38 -3.22 -4.71 -12.65
CA ALA A 38 -3.39 -3.67 -11.63
C ALA A 38 -2.41 -2.50 -11.83
N GLU A 39 -1.13 -2.80 -12.06
CA GLU A 39 -0.11 -1.78 -12.38
C GLU A 39 -0.39 -1.06 -13.71
N SER A 40 -0.89 -1.80 -14.71
CA SER A 40 -1.25 -1.21 -16.02
C SER A 40 -2.41 -0.22 -15.88
N LEU A 41 -3.43 -0.53 -15.07
CA LEU A 41 -4.55 0.38 -14.80
C LEU A 41 -4.06 1.66 -14.11
N LYS A 42 -3.12 1.57 -13.17
CA LYS A 42 -2.51 2.73 -12.53
C LYS A 42 -1.80 3.63 -13.56
N LEU A 43 -0.88 3.06 -14.34
CA LEU A 43 -0.13 3.80 -15.37
C LEU A 43 -1.05 4.40 -16.44
N MET A 44 -2.18 3.75 -16.72
CA MET A 44 -3.17 4.27 -17.64
C MET A 44 -3.82 5.55 -17.13
N VAL A 45 -4.09 5.69 -15.83
CA VAL A 45 -4.61 6.93 -15.23
C VAL A 45 -3.59 8.06 -15.28
N GLU A 46 -2.29 7.75 -15.13
CA GLU A 46 -1.23 8.76 -15.31
C GLU A 46 -1.21 9.34 -16.73
N THR A 47 -1.62 8.54 -17.73
CA THR A 47 -1.70 8.94 -19.14
C THR A 47 -3.05 9.56 -19.50
N TYR A 48 -4.13 9.05 -18.93
CA TYR A 48 -5.53 9.39 -19.20
C TYR A 48 -6.30 9.61 -17.89
N PRO A 49 -6.20 10.81 -17.28
CA PRO A 49 -6.86 11.10 -16.00
C PRO A 49 -8.38 10.93 -16.04
N GLU A 50 -9.02 11.07 -17.20
CA GLU A 50 -10.45 10.85 -17.40
C GLU A 50 -10.90 9.41 -17.14
N LEU A 51 -9.98 8.44 -17.13
CA LEU A 51 -10.27 7.03 -16.87
C LEU A 51 -10.16 6.65 -15.39
N GLN A 52 -9.79 7.58 -14.50
CA GLN A 52 -9.56 7.32 -13.09
C GLN A 52 -10.75 6.61 -12.42
N GLU A 53 -11.96 7.14 -12.58
CA GLU A 53 -13.17 6.54 -11.99
C GLU A 53 -13.41 5.11 -12.49
N GLN A 54 -13.15 4.85 -13.78
CA GLN A 54 -13.34 3.54 -14.38
C GLN A 54 -12.30 2.54 -13.86
N CYS A 55 -11.03 2.96 -13.77
CA CYS A 55 -9.94 2.13 -13.22
C CYS A 55 -10.18 1.80 -11.74
N ILE A 56 -10.57 2.79 -10.93
CA ILE A 56 -10.91 2.57 -9.52
C ILE A 56 -12.06 1.56 -9.42
N ALA A 57 -13.13 1.75 -10.19
CA ALA A 57 -14.27 0.83 -10.18
C ALA A 57 -13.87 -0.62 -10.52
N LEU A 58 -12.98 -0.81 -11.50
CA LEU A 58 -12.47 -2.15 -11.85
C LEU A 58 -11.65 -2.77 -10.71
N LEU A 59 -10.72 -2.01 -10.13
CA LEU A 59 -9.88 -2.49 -9.03
C LEU A 59 -10.71 -2.81 -7.78
N SER A 60 -11.65 -1.93 -7.42
CA SER A 60 -12.57 -2.13 -6.29
C SER A 60 -13.48 -3.35 -6.50
N ALA A 61 -13.88 -3.64 -7.74
CA ALA A 61 -14.66 -4.84 -8.06
C ALA A 61 -13.82 -6.12 -8.06
N ALA A 62 -12.52 -6.02 -8.35
CA ALA A 62 -11.60 -7.16 -8.38
C ALA A 62 -11.14 -7.58 -6.97
N LEU A 63 -10.89 -6.62 -6.07
CA LEU A 63 -10.33 -6.90 -4.74
C LEU A 63 -11.12 -7.94 -3.91
N PRO A 64 -12.48 -7.93 -3.87
CA PRO A 64 -13.23 -8.95 -3.13
C PRO A 64 -13.14 -10.35 -3.74
N LEU A 65 -12.79 -10.46 -5.02
CA LEU A 65 -12.69 -11.73 -5.76
C LEU A 65 -11.27 -12.33 -5.70
N GLU A 66 -10.27 -11.52 -5.35
CA GLU A 66 -8.88 -11.97 -5.30
C GLU A 66 -8.61 -12.84 -4.07
N GLU A 67 -8.08 -14.04 -4.31
CA GLU A 67 -7.71 -15.00 -3.28
C GLU A 67 -6.20 -14.99 -2.99
N HIS A 68 -5.37 -14.49 -3.91
CA HIS A 68 -3.92 -14.52 -3.75
C HIS A 68 -3.42 -13.31 -2.93
N PRO A 69 -2.81 -13.51 -1.74
CA PRO A 69 -2.47 -12.41 -0.84
C PRO A 69 -1.54 -11.36 -1.43
N GLU A 70 -0.53 -11.79 -2.19
CA GLU A 70 0.39 -10.86 -2.86
C GLU A 70 -0.33 -10.03 -3.93
N VAL A 71 -1.29 -10.61 -4.68
CA VAL A 71 -2.02 -9.89 -5.73
C VAL A 71 -2.98 -8.88 -5.11
N ALA A 72 -3.61 -9.23 -3.99
CA ALA A 72 -4.43 -8.30 -3.23
C ALA A 72 -3.62 -7.05 -2.81
N VAL A 73 -2.35 -7.21 -2.41
CA VAL A 73 -1.46 -6.07 -2.10
C VAL A 73 -1.27 -5.16 -3.33
N TYR A 74 -1.09 -5.72 -4.53
CA TYR A 74 -0.99 -4.91 -5.76
C TYR A 74 -2.29 -4.15 -6.06
N LEU A 75 -3.45 -4.79 -5.88
CA LEU A 75 -4.75 -4.13 -6.05
C LEU A 75 -4.95 -3.00 -5.04
N ILE A 76 -4.62 -3.23 -3.77
CA ILE A 76 -4.73 -2.25 -2.69
C ILE A 76 -3.78 -1.07 -2.96
N THR A 77 -2.53 -1.35 -3.33
CA THR A 77 -1.55 -0.30 -3.66
C THR A 77 -2.02 0.54 -4.85
N ALA A 78 -2.57 -0.08 -5.89
CA ALA A 78 -3.14 0.65 -7.01
C ALA A 78 -4.33 1.52 -6.60
N LEU A 79 -5.22 1.04 -5.71
CA LEU A 79 -6.33 1.83 -5.16
C LEU A 79 -5.84 3.02 -4.33
N MET A 80 -4.79 2.83 -3.53
CA MET A 80 -4.14 3.90 -2.76
C MET A 80 -3.54 4.96 -3.70
N ASP A 81 -2.73 4.54 -4.67
CA ASP A 81 -2.09 5.44 -5.65
C ASP A 81 -3.13 6.25 -6.44
N LEU A 82 -4.30 5.67 -6.71
CA LEU A 82 -5.41 6.33 -7.40
C LEU A 82 -6.32 7.17 -6.47
N GLY A 83 -6.05 7.21 -5.16
CA GLY A 83 -6.82 7.99 -4.20
C GLY A 83 -8.25 7.48 -3.96
N ALA A 84 -8.47 6.16 -4.05
CA ALA A 84 -9.79 5.55 -3.88
C ALA A 84 -10.20 5.45 -2.40
N GLU A 85 -10.54 6.58 -1.77
CA GLU A 85 -10.97 6.64 -0.36
C GLU A 85 -12.19 5.75 -0.08
N ASP A 86 -13.16 5.72 -1.00
CA ASP A 86 -14.37 4.89 -0.90
C ASP A 86 -14.09 3.38 -0.94
N ALA A 87 -12.89 2.96 -1.34
CA ALA A 87 -12.48 1.56 -1.34
C ALA A 87 -12.02 1.07 0.03
N TYR A 88 -11.78 1.96 1.01
CA TYR A 88 -11.28 1.59 2.33
C TYR A 88 -12.09 0.46 3.02
N PRO A 89 -13.44 0.48 3.05
CA PRO A 89 -14.22 -0.61 3.65
C PRO A 89 -13.99 -1.97 2.97
N LEU A 90 -13.74 -1.98 1.66
CA LEU A 90 -13.42 -3.21 0.92
C LEU A 90 -12.02 -3.71 1.25
N ILE A 91 -11.07 -2.79 1.45
CA ILE A 91 -9.69 -3.11 1.84
C ILE A 91 -9.70 -3.69 3.26
N GLU A 92 -10.37 -3.04 4.21
CA GLU A 92 -10.50 -3.53 5.58
C GLU A 92 -11.09 -4.95 5.63
N GLU A 93 -12.16 -5.22 4.88
CA GLU A 93 -12.73 -6.57 4.75
C GLU A 93 -11.72 -7.58 4.18
N ALA A 94 -10.87 -7.19 3.22
CA ALA A 94 -9.83 -8.08 2.69
C ALA A 94 -8.80 -8.49 3.75
N TYR A 95 -8.40 -7.56 4.63
CA TYR A 95 -7.53 -7.88 5.77
C TYR A 95 -8.24 -8.77 6.80
N LEU A 96 -9.51 -8.50 7.11
CA LEU A 96 -10.29 -9.34 8.04
C LEU A 96 -10.45 -10.79 7.55
N GLN A 97 -10.50 -10.98 6.23
CA GLN A 97 -10.55 -12.29 5.58
C GLN A 97 -9.17 -12.95 5.44
N GLU A 98 -8.10 -12.36 5.98
CA GLU A 98 -6.71 -12.84 5.86
C GLU A 98 -6.27 -13.02 4.38
N ARG A 99 -6.85 -12.24 3.46
CA ARG A 99 -6.56 -12.28 2.01
C ARG A 99 -5.45 -11.32 1.58
N VAL A 100 -4.75 -10.71 2.52
CA VAL A 100 -3.69 -9.73 2.26
C VAL A 100 -2.45 -10.12 3.03
N ASP A 101 -1.28 -10.04 2.39
CA ASP A 101 -0.01 -10.30 3.06
C ASP A 101 0.39 -9.08 3.90
N ASP A 102 0.10 -9.13 5.20
CA ASP A 102 0.42 -8.07 6.18
C ASP A 102 1.93 -7.78 6.28
N SER A 103 2.80 -8.69 5.82
CA SER A 103 4.25 -8.45 5.80
C SER A 103 4.70 -7.55 4.64
N LEU A 104 3.89 -7.46 3.57
CA LEU A 104 4.15 -6.61 2.41
C LEU A 104 3.46 -5.25 2.55
N LEU A 105 2.24 -5.24 3.08
CA LEU A 105 1.47 -4.04 3.33
C LEU A 105 0.51 -4.30 4.50
N SER A 106 0.71 -3.59 5.60
CA SER A 106 -0.13 -3.71 6.80
C SER A 106 -1.34 -2.81 6.75
N LEU A 107 -2.43 -3.20 7.44
CA LEU A 107 -3.64 -2.37 7.52
C LEU A 107 -3.35 -0.99 8.15
N ALA A 108 -2.37 -0.89 9.05
CA ALA A 108 -1.94 0.37 9.65
C ALA A 108 -1.27 1.32 8.63
N GLU A 109 -0.52 0.78 7.66
CA GLU A 109 0.06 1.57 6.57
C GLU A 109 -1.02 2.10 5.63
N VAL A 110 -2.02 1.26 5.33
CA VAL A 110 -3.20 1.66 4.54
C VAL A 110 -3.97 2.76 5.25
N GLN A 111 -4.25 2.61 6.55
CA GLN A 111 -4.90 3.64 7.36
C GLN A 111 -4.10 4.94 7.35
N SER A 112 -2.80 4.87 7.62
CA SER A 112 -1.92 6.05 7.58
C SER A 112 -1.91 6.75 6.23
N PHE A 113 -2.13 6.04 5.13
CA PHE A 113 -2.20 6.62 3.78
C PHE A 113 -3.49 7.41 3.58
N PHE A 114 -4.65 6.84 3.95
CA PHE A 114 -5.95 7.50 3.79
C PHE A 114 -6.25 8.53 4.89
N GLU A 115 -5.68 8.37 6.08
CA GLU A 115 -5.83 9.29 7.21
C GLU A 115 -4.91 10.52 7.14
N MET A 116 -4.08 10.67 6.09
CA MET A 116 -3.32 11.92 5.87
C MET A 116 -4.30 13.10 5.75
N PRO A 117 -4.40 13.99 6.74
CA PRO A 117 -5.28 15.14 6.62
C PRO A 117 -4.64 16.12 5.64
N ILE A 118 -5.22 16.28 4.45
CA ILE A 118 -4.93 17.45 3.61
C ILE A 118 -5.60 18.67 4.25
N THR A 119 -5.04 19.18 5.35
CA THR A 119 -5.41 20.51 5.87
C THR A 119 -4.18 21.20 6.48
N LEU A 120 -3.58 22.09 5.68
CA LEU A 120 -3.08 23.34 6.24
C LEU A 120 -4.26 24.04 6.93
N SER A 121 -3.99 24.57 8.13
CA SER A 121 -4.84 25.38 9.01
C SER A 121 -6.05 24.70 9.68
N GLU A 122 -5.98 24.71 11.02
CA GLU A 122 -7.01 25.12 11.99
C GLU A 122 -8.44 24.67 11.61
N GLU A 123 -9.07 23.70 12.26
CA GLU A 123 -9.58 23.87 13.62
C GLU A 123 -9.75 22.52 14.32
N ALA A 124 -9.06 22.37 15.45
CA ALA A 124 -9.42 21.42 16.48
C ALA A 124 -10.67 21.92 17.24
N VAL A 125 -11.78 21.21 17.13
CA VAL A 125 -12.91 21.24 18.08
C VAL A 125 -13.13 19.77 18.46
N SER A 126 -12.56 19.25 19.55
CA SER A 126 -12.75 19.60 20.97
C SER A 126 -14.23 19.76 21.34
N THR A 127 -14.89 18.63 21.64
CA THR A 127 -15.87 18.57 22.72
C THR A 127 -15.82 17.19 23.41
N VAL A 128 -15.32 17.16 24.64
CA VAL A 128 -15.71 16.19 25.69
C VAL A 128 -16.48 16.98 26.75
N PRO A 129 -17.54 16.42 27.38
CA PRO A 129 -17.39 15.83 28.74
C PRO A 129 -18.38 14.64 28.96
N ASP A 130 -18.47 13.86 30.04
CA ASP A 130 -18.01 13.91 31.44
C ASP A 130 -18.13 12.50 32.10
N ALA A 131 -17.28 12.24 33.11
CA ALA A 131 -17.36 11.32 34.27
C ALA A 131 -17.79 9.83 34.09
N SER A 132 -17.16 8.79 34.64
CA SER A 132 -16.31 8.53 35.83
C SER A 132 -15.84 7.05 35.67
N VAL A 133 -14.67 6.56 36.11
CA VAL A 133 -14.17 6.36 37.48
C VAL A 133 -12.69 5.92 37.43
N ALA A 134 -12.01 6.20 38.55
CA ALA A 134 -10.64 5.90 38.98
C ALA A 134 -9.98 4.57 38.52
N GLU A 135 -8.67 4.61 38.24
CA GLU A 135 -7.61 4.13 39.15
C GLU A 135 -6.21 4.52 38.61
N VAL A 136 -5.33 4.97 39.51
CA VAL A 136 -3.97 5.47 39.24
C VAL A 136 -2.96 4.40 39.63
N GLN A 137 -2.07 4.00 38.72
CA GLN A 137 -0.78 3.43 39.09
C GLN A 137 0.33 4.01 38.20
N THR A 138 1.21 4.75 38.85
CA THR A 138 2.44 5.37 38.35
C THR A 138 3.49 4.32 37.99
N LEU A 139 4.08 4.44 36.80
CA LEU A 139 5.46 4.03 36.56
C LEU A 139 6.12 5.02 35.59
N GLU A 140 7.01 5.83 36.14
CA GLU A 140 7.98 6.62 35.39
C GLU A 140 9.09 5.70 34.89
N GLU A 141 9.33 5.64 33.58
CA GLU A 141 10.62 5.23 33.05
C GLU A 141 10.99 6.04 31.79
N VAL A 142 11.82 7.06 32.03
CA VAL A 142 12.94 7.55 31.21
C VAL A 142 12.80 7.45 29.68
N ARG A 143 12.42 8.56 29.04
CA ARG A 143 12.70 8.76 27.61
C ARG A 143 14.17 9.10 27.41
N THR A 144 14.98 8.11 27.01
CA THR A 144 16.27 8.40 26.38
C THR A 144 16.03 8.89 24.95
N PRO A 145 16.81 9.86 24.44
CA PRO A 145 16.72 10.26 23.05
C PRO A 145 17.19 9.09 22.17
N PHE A 146 16.33 8.67 21.25
CA PHE A 146 16.67 7.71 20.20
C PHE A 146 17.76 8.34 19.32
N VAL A 147 19.00 7.91 19.51
CA VAL A 147 20.11 8.26 18.61
C VAL A 147 19.90 7.44 17.36
N SER A 148 19.60 8.11 16.24
CA SER A 148 19.56 7.49 14.92
C SER A 148 20.86 6.70 14.70
N GLU A 149 20.78 5.37 14.65
CA GLU A 149 21.92 4.56 14.28
C GLU A 149 22.35 4.97 12.87
N LYS A 150 23.61 5.38 12.72
CA LYS A 150 24.25 5.59 11.42
C LYS A 150 23.99 4.35 10.57
N SER A 151 23.24 4.49 9.48
CA SER A 151 23.10 3.46 8.47
C SER A 151 24.51 3.09 7.96
N VAL A 152 25.04 1.96 8.42
CA VAL A 152 26.33 1.44 7.96
C VAL A 152 26.17 1.04 6.50
N GLY A 153 26.98 1.63 5.62
CA GLY A 153 26.92 1.31 4.20
C GLY A 153 27.30 -0.16 3.96
N ARG A 154 26.63 -0.84 3.00
CA ARG A 154 26.87 -2.27 2.70
C ARG A 154 28.35 -2.65 2.50
N ASN A 155 29.19 -1.70 2.08
CA ASN A 155 30.61 -1.90 1.82
C ASN A 155 31.54 -1.47 2.97
N ASP A 156 31.02 -0.85 4.02
CA ASP A 156 31.78 -0.39 5.19
C ASP A 156 32.23 -1.55 6.08
N PRO A 157 33.27 -1.37 6.92
CA PRO A 157 33.65 -2.38 7.92
C PRO A 157 32.50 -2.68 8.87
N CYS A 158 32.31 -3.97 9.16
CA CYS A 158 31.19 -4.45 9.95
C CYS A 158 31.36 -4.07 11.44
N PRO A 159 30.33 -3.47 12.08
CA PRO A 159 30.44 -2.98 13.45
C PRO A 159 30.55 -4.10 14.50
N CYS A 160 30.32 -5.37 14.13
CA CYS A 160 30.50 -6.52 15.02
C CYS A 160 31.97 -6.87 15.34
N GLY A 161 32.93 -6.08 14.85
CA GLY A 161 34.35 -6.26 15.14
C GLY A 161 35.03 -7.39 14.36
N SER A 162 34.37 -7.96 13.34
CA SER A 162 34.91 -9.09 12.56
C SER A 162 36.02 -8.72 11.57
N GLY A 163 36.25 -7.43 11.33
CA GLY A 163 37.19 -6.93 10.33
C GLY A 163 36.76 -7.13 8.86
N LYS A 164 35.55 -7.67 8.62
CA LYS A 164 34.98 -7.88 7.27
C LYS A 164 34.05 -6.72 6.87
N LYS A 165 33.76 -6.57 5.57
CA LYS A 165 32.73 -5.62 5.09
C LYS A 165 31.33 -6.06 5.53
N TYR A 166 30.43 -5.11 5.81
CA TYR A 166 29.08 -5.35 6.34
C TYR A 166 28.29 -6.38 5.51
N LYS A 167 28.25 -6.23 4.18
CA LYS A 167 27.59 -7.19 3.25
C LYS A 167 28.16 -8.61 3.24
N LYS A 168 29.32 -8.84 3.87
CA LYS A 168 29.98 -10.16 3.95
C LYS A 168 30.01 -10.69 5.39
N CYS A 169 29.27 -10.07 6.30
CA CYS A 169 29.26 -10.43 7.72
C CYS A 169 27.86 -10.37 8.30
N CYS A 170 27.39 -9.20 8.75
CA CYS A 170 26.08 -9.05 9.39
C CYS A 170 24.97 -8.60 8.42
N GLY A 171 25.32 -8.16 7.21
CA GLY A 171 24.37 -7.80 6.15
C GLY A 171 24.30 -8.85 5.05
N ALA A 172 24.44 -10.13 5.40
CA ALA A 172 24.35 -11.28 4.51
C ALA A 172 23.05 -12.05 4.77
#